data_AF-A0A4S2RN98-F1
#
_entry.id   AF-A0A4S2RN98-F1
#
_cell.length_a   1.000
_cell.length_b   1.000
_cell.length_c   1.000
_cell.angle_alpha   90.00
_cell.angle_beta   90.00
_cell.angle_gamma   90.00
#
_symmetry.space_group_name_H-M   'P 1'
#
loop_
_entity.id
_entity.type
_entity.pdbx_description
1 polymer ?
#
loop_
_entity_poly.entity_id
_entity_poly.type
_entity_poly.pdbx_seq_one_letter_code
_entity_poly.pdbx_strand_id
1 'polypeptide(L)'
;MSGRRRLDWLGLTPEPERELPVPVAALRAPSPASSSPSPPPQAPAPAAELAAAERRRVERLVLRGSRHGWLRYLAEVTELVTSVAEGSRPGDRAAALLAAEVVLDHHRMLIGLPGTGYGRTAADRAALESAVRTLRTPTRTGGSR
;
A
#
# COMPACT_ATOMS: atom_id res chain seq x y z
N MET A 1 10.07 -23.55 26.61
CA MET A 1 10.92 -22.94 25.56
C MET A 1 10.19 -21.74 24.99
N SER A 2 10.67 -20.51 25.25
CA SER A 2 9.99 -19.29 24.84
C SER A 2 9.91 -19.21 23.32
N GLY A 3 8.70 -19.37 22.78
CA GLY A 3 8.37 -19.13 21.38
C GLY A 3 8.59 -17.66 21.05
N ARG A 4 9.83 -17.30 20.73
CA ARG A 4 10.15 -16.02 20.10
C ARG A 4 9.30 -15.95 18.84
N ARG A 5 8.26 -15.11 18.87
CA ARG A 5 7.52 -14.73 17.66
C ARG A 5 8.57 -14.21 16.70
N ARG A 6 8.86 -14.99 15.67
CA ARG A 6 9.77 -14.61 14.58
C ARG A 6 9.10 -13.45 13.86
N LEU A 7 9.54 -12.23 14.16
CA LEU A 7 9.11 -10.96 13.53
C LEU A 7 9.93 -10.65 12.27
N ASP A 8 10.68 -11.65 11.78
CA ASP A 8 11.52 -11.70 10.60
C ASP A 8 10.78 -11.34 9.27
N TRP A 9 9.52 -10.90 9.36
CA TRP A 9 8.63 -10.57 8.25
C TRP A 9 8.03 -9.16 8.32
N LEU A 10 8.26 -8.39 9.40
CA LEU A 10 7.84 -6.99 9.49
C LEU A 10 8.85 -6.03 8.81
N GLY A 11 10.03 -6.53 8.46
CA GLY A 11 11.15 -5.69 8.02
C GLY A 11 12.01 -5.28 9.21
N LEU A 12 13.23 -4.83 8.94
CA LEU A 12 14.14 -4.33 9.99
C LEU A 12 13.69 -2.96 10.51
N THR A 13 12.87 -2.24 9.75
CA THR A 13 12.33 -0.92 10.04
C THR A 13 10.80 -0.96 10.03
N PRO A 14 10.11 -0.23 10.94
CA PRO A 14 8.65 -0.18 11.00
C PRO A 14 8.05 0.80 9.96
N GLU A 15 8.71 0.95 8.82
CA GLU A 15 8.35 1.88 7.75
C GLU A 15 6.98 1.54 7.13
N PRO A 16 6.70 0.31 6.66
CA PRO A 16 5.41 0.00 6.04
C PRO A 16 4.23 0.18 7.02
N GLU A 17 4.43 -0.06 8.31
CA GLU A 17 3.41 0.12 9.34
C GLU A 17 3.04 1.60 9.54
N ARG A 18 3.99 2.51 9.30
CA ARG A 18 3.82 3.95 9.48
C ARG A 18 3.36 4.63 8.20
N GLU A 19 3.88 4.20 7.06
CA GLU A 19 3.74 4.90 5.79
C GLU A 19 2.58 4.39 4.94
N LEU A 20 2.17 3.13 5.05
CA LEU A 20 1.05 2.58 4.26
C LEU A 20 -0.36 3.05 4.64
N PRO A 21 -0.72 3.31 5.91
CA PRO A 21 -2.12 3.58 6.26
C PRO A 21 -2.78 4.75 5.52
N VAL A 22 -2.03 5.85 5.32
CA VAL A 22 -2.53 7.05 4.64
C VAL A 22 -2.70 6.85 3.12
N PRO A 23 -1.69 6.43 2.35
CA PRO A 23 -1.84 6.22 0.91
C PRO A 23 -2.83 5.10 0.60
N VAL A 24 -2.87 4.00 1.37
CA VAL A 24 -3.84 2.92 1.14
C VAL A 24 -5.27 3.39 1.40
N ALA A 25 -5.49 4.22 2.42
CA ALA A 25 -6.80 4.84 2.63
C ALA A 25 -7.20 5.75 1.46
N ALA A 26 -6.26 6.54 0.91
CA ALA A 26 -6.52 7.36 -0.27
C ALA A 26 -6.86 6.51 -1.51
N LEU A 27 -6.16 5.39 -1.73
CA LEU A 27 -6.46 4.45 -2.82
C LEU A 27 -7.83 3.77 -2.67
N ARG A 28 -8.26 3.54 -1.42
CA ARG A 28 -9.55 2.92 -1.11
C ARG A 28 -10.72 3.91 -1.06
N ALA A 29 -10.45 5.21 -0.92
CA ALA A 29 -11.50 6.21 -0.92
C ALA A 29 -12.25 6.23 -2.26
N PRO A 30 -13.58 6.39 -2.24
CA PRO A 30 -14.34 6.59 -3.46
C PRO A 30 -13.89 7.88 -4.15
N SER A 31 -13.73 7.83 -5.48
CA SER A 31 -13.31 8.99 -6.27
C SER A 31 -14.32 10.15 -6.12
N PRO A 32 -13.87 11.40 -5.93
CA PRO A 32 -14.76 12.55 -5.79
C PRO A 32 -15.62 12.83 -7.04
N ALA A 33 -15.33 12.18 -8.17
CA ALA A 33 -16.15 12.26 -9.38
C ALA A 33 -17.59 11.71 -9.23
N SER A 34 -17.93 11.09 -8.10
CA SER A 34 -19.26 10.52 -7.86
C SER A 34 -20.01 11.11 -6.66
N SER A 35 -19.50 12.16 -6.01
CA SER A 35 -20.11 12.69 -4.78
C SER A 35 -20.39 14.19 -4.88
N SER A 36 -21.69 14.53 -4.86
CA SER A 36 -22.25 15.89 -4.74
C SER A 36 -21.68 16.66 -3.53
N PRO A 37 -21.64 18.01 -3.55
CA PRO A 37 -20.85 18.77 -2.58
C PRO A 37 -21.52 18.98 -1.21
N SER A 38 -20.65 19.02 -0.20
CA SER A 38 -20.80 19.52 1.19
C SER A 38 -21.26 18.57 2.30
N PRO A 39 -20.32 18.14 3.17
CA PRO A 39 -20.59 17.83 4.57
C PRO A 39 -20.35 19.05 5.51
N PRO A 40 -21.02 19.13 6.67
CA PRO A 40 -20.90 20.22 7.64
C PRO A 40 -19.53 20.26 8.38
N PRO A 41 -19.14 21.41 8.97
CA PRO A 41 -17.76 21.72 9.37
C PRO A 41 -17.23 21.07 10.67
N GLN A 42 -17.69 19.88 11.07
CA GLN A 42 -17.22 19.23 12.32
C GLN A 42 -17.04 17.70 12.27
N ALA A 43 -17.32 17.03 11.15
CA ALA A 43 -16.94 15.63 10.99
C ALA A 43 -15.47 15.54 10.51
N PRO A 44 -14.62 14.66 11.08
CA PRO A 44 -13.33 14.40 10.46
C PRO A 44 -13.58 14.00 9.00
N ALA A 45 -12.86 14.63 8.07
CA ALA A 45 -13.06 14.38 6.65
C ALA A 45 -13.03 12.85 6.39
N PRO A 46 -13.86 12.32 5.47
CA PRO A 46 -13.97 10.87 5.26
C PRO A 46 -12.61 10.19 5.01
N ALA A 47 -11.64 10.90 4.45
CA ALA A 47 -10.26 10.42 4.28
C ALA A 47 -9.52 10.16 5.61
N ALA A 48 -9.70 10.99 6.64
CA ALA A 48 -9.06 10.84 7.94
C ALA A 48 -9.61 9.64 8.71
N GLU A 49 -10.92 9.39 8.61
CA GLU A 49 -11.56 8.20 9.17
C GLU A 49 -11.08 6.92 8.49
N LEU A 50 -11.00 6.93 7.15
CA LEU A 50 -10.44 5.82 6.38
C LEU A 50 -8.97 5.54 6.76
N ALA A 51 -8.15 6.59 6.92
CA ALA A 51 -6.76 6.46 7.36
C ALA A 51 -6.65 5.89 8.79
N ALA A 52 -7.52 6.32 9.70
CA ALA A 52 -7.57 5.77 11.06
C ALA A 52 -8.02 4.31 11.08
N ALA A 53 -9.00 3.93 10.25
CA ALA A 53 -9.44 2.56 10.09
C ALA A 53 -8.32 1.67 9.53
N GLU A 54 -7.57 2.17 8.54
CA GLU A 54 -6.43 1.45 7.96
C GLU A 54 -5.29 1.30 8.98
N ARG A 55 -5.00 2.34 9.76
CA ARG A 55 -4.01 2.26 10.84
C ARG A 55 -4.38 1.19 11.86
N ARG A 56 -5.66 1.11 12.28
CA ARG A 56 -6.15 0.05 13.18
C ARG A 56 -6.08 -1.34 12.54
N ARG A 57 -6.23 -1.46 11.22
CA ARG A 57 -6.06 -2.72 10.50
C ARG A 57 -4.60 -3.18 10.54
N VAL A 58 -3.68 -2.29 10.21
CA VAL A 58 -2.23 -2.52 10.27
C VAL A 58 -1.80 -2.87 11.69
N GLU A 59 -2.22 -2.09 12.68
CA GLU A 59 -1.91 -2.34 14.09
C GLU A 59 -2.37 -3.74 14.55
N ARG A 60 -3.59 -4.16 14.17
CA ARG A 60 -4.08 -5.53 14.46
C ARG A 60 -3.24 -6.60 13.77
N LEU A 61 -2.82 -6.38 12.53
CA LEU A 61 -1.95 -7.32 11.79
C LEU A 61 -0.56 -7.44 12.44
N VAL A 62 0.00 -6.33 12.94
CA VAL A 62 1.30 -6.31 13.61
C VAL A 62 1.22 -6.98 14.99
N LEU A 63 0.25 -6.58 15.82
CA LEU A 63 0.14 -7.05 17.21
C LEU A 63 -0.39 -8.49 17.32
N ARG A 64 -1.32 -8.86 16.45
CA ARG A 64 -2.08 -10.12 16.55
C ARG A 64 -2.06 -10.97 15.28
N GLY A 65 -1.50 -10.47 14.20
CA GLY A 65 -1.47 -11.18 12.92
C GLY A 65 -0.37 -12.22 12.84
N SER A 66 -0.33 -12.86 11.68
CA SER A 66 0.70 -13.80 11.29
C SER A 66 1.44 -13.26 10.07
N ARG A 67 2.62 -13.80 9.81
CA ARG A 67 3.37 -13.57 8.56
C ARG A 67 2.48 -13.71 7.32
N HIS A 68 1.61 -14.72 7.30
CA HIS A 68 0.70 -14.93 6.18
C HIS A 68 -0.33 -13.80 6.05
N GLY A 69 -0.89 -13.33 7.17
CA GLY A 69 -1.81 -12.19 7.18
C GLY A 69 -1.17 -10.90 6.71
N TRP A 70 0.10 -10.67 7.07
CA TRP A 70 0.86 -9.52 6.61
C TRP A 70 1.22 -9.58 5.14
N LEU A 71 1.76 -10.70 4.65
CA LEU A 71 2.07 -10.84 3.22
C LEU A 71 0.82 -10.75 2.35
N ARG A 72 -0.32 -11.28 2.83
CA ARG A 72 -1.62 -11.08 2.17
C ARG A 72 -2.02 -9.61 2.13
N TYR A 73 -1.79 -8.86 3.20
CA TYR A 73 -2.04 -7.42 3.22
C TYR A 73 -1.19 -6.68 2.19
N LEU A 74 0.11 -7.01 2.09
CA LEU A 74 0.99 -6.40 1.08
C LEU A 74 0.61 -6.77 -0.35
N ALA A 75 0.14 -8.00 -0.58
CA ALA A 75 -0.42 -8.41 -1.87
C ALA A 75 -1.70 -7.60 -2.21
N GLU A 76 -2.60 -7.40 -1.25
CA GLU A 76 -3.78 -6.53 -1.44
C GLU A 76 -3.39 -5.09 -1.80
N VAL A 77 -2.32 -4.54 -1.19
CA VAL A 77 -1.81 -3.20 -1.53
C VAL A 77 -1.20 -3.20 -2.93
N THR A 78 -0.47 -4.25 -3.30
CA THR A 78 0.10 -4.41 -4.65
C THR A 78 -0.99 -4.37 -5.72
N GLU A 79 -2.08 -5.11 -5.54
CA GLU A 79 -3.23 -5.09 -6.45
C GLU A 79 -3.90 -3.71 -6.58
N LEU A 80 -3.96 -2.94 -5.49
CA LEU A 80 -4.49 -1.56 -5.54
C LEU A 80 -3.60 -0.66 -6.40
N VAL A 81 -2.28 -0.75 -6.20
CA VAL A 81 -1.28 0.04 -6.92
C VAL A 81 -1.27 -0.32 -8.40
N THR A 82 -1.24 -1.61 -8.76
CA THR A 82 -1.23 -2.06 -10.15
C THR A 82 -2.49 -1.64 -10.88
N SER A 83 -3.66 -1.75 -10.25
CA SER A 83 -4.93 -1.30 -10.82
C SER A 83 -4.95 0.20 -11.14
N VAL A 84 -4.36 1.04 -10.26
CA VAL A 84 -4.23 2.49 -10.52
C VAL A 84 -3.19 2.78 -11.59
N ALA A 85 -2.07 2.05 -11.63
CA ALA A 85 -1.04 2.21 -12.63
C ALA A 85 -1.53 1.85 -14.05
N GLU A 86 -2.31 0.77 -14.17
CA GLU A 86 -2.93 0.30 -15.42
C GLU A 86 -4.13 1.16 -15.86
N GLY A 87 -4.62 2.05 -14.98
CA GLY A 87 -5.80 2.87 -15.24
C GLY A 87 -7.12 2.09 -15.20
N SER A 88 -7.11 0.82 -14.79
CA SER A 88 -8.31 0.00 -14.58
C SER A 88 -9.12 0.44 -13.36
N ARG A 89 -8.50 1.22 -12.46
CA ARG A 89 -9.13 1.85 -11.31
C ARG A 89 -8.79 3.34 -11.24
N PRO A 90 -9.78 4.24 -11.01
CA PRO A 90 -9.48 5.63 -10.66
C PRO A 90 -8.82 5.70 -9.28
N GLY A 91 -7.75 6.48 -9.16
CA GLY A 91 -7.04 6.65 -7.89
C GLY A 91 -5.96 7.71 -7.98
N ASP A 92 -5.54 8.20 -6.82
CA ASP A 92 -4.42 9.14 -6.73
C ASP A 92 -3.10 8.43 -7.10
N ARG A 93 -2.49 8.85 -8.21
CA ARG A 93 -1.22 8.30 -8.71
C ARG A 93 -0.05 8.58 -7.76
N ALA A 94 -0.08 9.70 -7.03
CA ALA A 94 0.97 10.02 -6.05
C ALA A 94 0.87 9.09 -4.83
N ALA A 95 -0.35 8.86 -4.32
CA ALA A 95 -0.59 7.88 -3.27
C ALA A 95 -0.22 6.45 -3.73
N ALA A 96 -0.55 6.08 -4.98
CA ALA A 96 -0.17 4.80 -5.55
C ALA A 96 1.35 4.63 -5.62
N LEU A 97 2.08 5.67 -6.03
CA LEU A 97 3.54 5.64 -6.13
C LEU A 97 4.19 5.46 -4.74
N LEU A 98 3.73 6.22 -3.74
CA LEU A 98 4.25 6.11 -2.39
C LEU A 98 3.99 4.72 -1.80
N ALA A 99 2.77 4.19 -1.94
CA ALA A 99 2.47 2.82 -1.52
C ALA A 99 3.34 1.78 -2.25
N ALA A 100 3.58 1.97 -3.55
CA ALA A 100 4.40 1.06 -4.35
C ALA A 100 5.85 1.01 -3.85
N GLU A 101 6.43 2.18 -3.58
CA GLU A 101 7.81 2.31 -3.13
C GLU A 101 8.02 1.64 -1.77
N VAL A 102 7.12 1.90 -0.81
CA VAL A 102 7.17 1.33 0.54
C VAL A 102 7.07 -0.21 0.51
N VAL A 103 6.12 -0.77 -0.26
CA VAL A 103 5.98 -2.24 -0.37
C VAL A 103 7.19 -2.85 -1.08
N LEU A 104 7.71 -2.19 -2.11
CA LEU A 104 8.87 -2.67 -2.85
C LEU A 104 10.14 -2.68 -1.99
N ASP A 105 10.36 -1.66 -1.17
CA ASP A 105 11.49 -1.61 -0.24
C ASP A 105 11.40 -2.74 0.78
N HIS A 106 10.23 -2.92 1.41
CA HIS A 106 9.97 -4.03 2.31
C HIS A 106 10.29 -5.40 1.67
N HIS A 107 9.82 -5.65 0.44
CA HIS A 107 10.10 -6.91 -0.26
C HIS A 107 11.59 -7.10 -0.58
N ARG A 108 12.34 -6.02 -0.84
CA ARG A 108 13.79 -6.08 -1.07
C ARG A 108 14.55 -6.39 0.21
N MET A 109 14.14 -5.82 1.34
CA MET A 109 14.75 -6.11 2.64
C MET A 109 14.67 -7.59 3.04
N LEU A 110 13.68 -8.35 2.53
CA LEU A 110 13.57 -9.78 2.78
C LEU A 110 14.76 -10.60 2.24
N ILE A 111 15.59 -10.06 1.32
CA ILE A 111 16.77 -10.76 0.78
C ILE A 111 17.79 -11.10 1.87
N GLY A 112 17.88 -10.25 2.91
CA GLY A 112 18.81 -10.42 4.02
C GLY A 112 18.28 -11.31 5.14
N LEU A 113 17.04 -11.80 5.02
CA LEU A 113 16.38 -12.55 6.09
C LEU A 113 16.37 -14.05 5.77
N PRO A 114 16.65 -14.92 6.74
CA PRO A 114 16.62 -16.36 6.53
C PRO A 114 15.20 -16.85 6.20
N GLY A 115 15.07 -17.67 5.15
CA GLY A 115 13.83 -18.33 4.75
C GLY A 115 13.37 -17.99 3.33
N THR A 116 12.22 -18.51 2.93
CA THR A 116 11.74 -18.40 1.53
C THR A 116 10.98 -17.09 1.25
N GLY A 117 11.11 -16.06 2.10
CA GLY A 117 10.30 -14.83 2.01
C GLY A 117 10.54 -14.06 0.73
N TYR A 118 11.80 -13.81 0.41
CA TYR A 118 12.24 -13.09 -0.77
C TYR A 118 11.80 -13.73 -2.10
N GLY A 119 11.82 -15.07 -2.16
CA GLY A 119 11.36 -15.81 -3.34
C GLY A 119 9.84 -15.75 -3.52
N ARG A 120 9.08 -15.76 -2.42
CA ARG A 120 7.60 -15.71 -2.46
C ARG A 120 7.06 -14.37 -2.95
N THR A 121 7.79 -13.27 -2.75
CA THR A 121 7.38 -11.93 -3.17
C THR A 121 7.95 -11.54 -4.54
N ALA A 122 8.54 -12.48 -5.29
CA ALA A 122 9.15 -12.18 -6.58
C ALA A 122 8.15 -11.64 -7.61
N ALA A 123 6.94 -12.23 -7.67
CA ALA A 123 5.87 -11.75 -8.55
C ALA A 123 5.43 -10.33 -8.18
N ASP A 124 5.15 -10.08 -6.90
CA ASP A 124 4.75 -8.77 -6.39
C ASP A 124 5.82 -7.70 -6.70
N ARG A 125 7.11 -8.03 -6.52
CA ARG A 125 8.19 -7.09 -6.86
C ARG A 125 8.23 -6.74 -8.33
N ALA A 126 8.11 -7.72 -9.23
CA ALA A 126 8.10 -7.47 -10.66
C ALA A 126 6.91 -6.57 -11.07
N ALA A 127 5.72 -6.83 -10.49
CA ALA A 127 4.52 -6.02 -10.71
C ALA A 127 4.70 -4.58 -10.20
N LEU A 128 5.21 -4.40 -8.97
CA LEU A 128 5.45 -3.08 -8.38
C LEU A 128 6.52 -2.29 -9.14
N GLU A 129 7.60 -2.93 -9.59
CA GLU A 129 8.62 -2.28 -10.41
C GLU A 129 8.05 -1.78 -11.74
N SER A 130 7.15 -2.55 -12.36
CA SER A 130 6.41 -2.11 -13.54
C SER A 130 5.49 -0.93 -13.22
N ALA A 131 4.70 -1.05 -12.15
CA ALA A 131 3.78 0.00 -11.71
C ALA A 131 4.50 1.32 -11.40
N VAL A 132 5.64 1.29 -10.70
CA VAL A 132 6.46 2.47 -10.40
C VAL A 132 6.92 3.16 -11.69
N ARG A 133 7.39 2.41 -12.69
CA ARG A 133 7.77 2.99 -14.00
C ARG A 133 6.58 3.67 -14.67
N THR A 134 5.43 3.01 -14.68
CA THR A 134 4.20 3.57 -15.26
C THR A 134 3.71 4.80 -14.50
N LEU A 135 3.76 4.81 -13.17
CA LEU A 135 3.30 5.90 -12.31
C LEU A 135 4.19 7.14 -12.44
N ARG A 136 5.51 6.97 -12.54
CA ARG A 136 6.49 8.05 -12.76
C ARG A 136 6.46 8.63 -14.17
N THR A 137 5.99 7.85 -15.15
CA THR A 137 5.81 8.36 -16.51
C THR A 137 4.68 9.38 -16.49
N PRO A 138 4.92 10.64 -16.91
CA PRO A 138 3.86 11.63 -17.02
C PRO A 138 2.81 11.09 -18.00
N THR A 139 1.54 11.04 -17.57
CA THR A 139 0.45 10.88 -18.52
C THR A 139 0.51 12.07 -19.45
N ARG A 140 0.94 11.83 -20.70
CA ARG A 140 0.95 12.86 -21.74
C ARG A 140 -0.51 13.16 -22.11
N THR A 141 -1.20 13.87 -21.23
CA THR A 141 -2.52 14.43 -21.51
C THR A 141 -2.33 15.41 -22.66
N GLY A 142 -3.03 15.14 -23.76
CA GLY A 142 -2.75 15.69 -25.08
C GLY A 142 -2.62 17.21 -25.09
N GLY A 143 -1.39 17.68 -25.31
CA GLY A 143 -1.17 18.91 -26.06
C GLY A 143 -1.47 18.62 -27.52
N SER A 144 -2.69 18.91 -27.94
CA SER A 144 -3.06 19.11 -29.34
C SER A 144 -3.84 20.42 -29.42
N ARG A 145 -3.36 21.25 -30.34
CA ARG A 145 -3.71 22.65 -30.61
C ARG A 145 -5.19 22.87 -30.90
#